data_AF-A0A941WPT7-F1
#
_entry.id   AF-A0A941WPT7-F1
#
_cell.length_a   1.000
_cell.length_b   1.000
_cell.length_c   1.000
_cell.angle_alpha   90.00
_cell.angle_beta   90.00
_cell.angle_gamma   90.00
#
_symmetry.space_group_name_H-M   'P 1'
#
loop_
_entity.id
_entity.type
_entity.pdbx_description
1 polymer ?
#
loop_
_entity_poly.entity_id
_entity_poly.type
_entity_poly.pdbx_seq_one_letter_code
_entity_poly.pdbx_strand_id
1 'polypeptide(L)'
;MPVPAHINRGSNGMIGALGLMPFLPDYPVVEVYPGVPCPAYATKGRFVIHSSDAHRLEDIQERTFSLDTHPTARDVMRLLRALDGRQIPQNGI
;
A
#
# COMPACT_ATOMS: atom_id res chain seq x y z
N MET A 1 -7.69 -7.81 -1.59
CA MET A 1 -7.41 -6.95 -0.42
C MET A 1 -7.37 -5.53 -0.95
N PRO A 2 -8.19 -4.61 -0.43
CA PRO A 2 -8.16 -3.22 -0.86
C PRO A 2 -6.87 -2.54 -0.40
N VAL A 3 -6.27 -1.73 -1.28
CA VAL A 3 -5.10 -0.89 -0.96
C VAL A 3 -5.49 0.55 -1.25
N PRO A 4 -5.56 1.43 -0.23
CA PRO A 4 -5.78 2.85 -0.44
C PRO A 4 -4.65 3.46 -1.28
N ALA A 5 -5.02 4.04 -2.41
CA ALA A 5 -4.08 4.65 -3.34
C ALA A 5 -3.63 6.03 -2.82
N HIS A 6 -2.34 6.35 -3.02
CA HIS A 6 -1.73 7.67 -2.78
C HIS A 6 -2.34 8.44 -1.58
N ILE A 7 -2.29 7.83 -0.39
CA ILE A 7 -3.08 8.25 0.78
C ILE A 7 -2.80 9.68 1.25
N ASN A 8 -1.60 10.18 0.98
CA ASN A 8 -1.08 11.49 1.37
C ASN A 8 -1.30 12.58 0.33
N ARG A 9 -1.92 12.28 -0.82
CA ARG A 9 -2.20 13.28 -1.85
C ARG A 9 -3.28 14.26 -1.35
N GLY A 10 -3.07 15.56 -1.55
CA GLY A 10 -4.00 16.60 -1.09
C GLY A 10 -5.41 16.47 -1.69
N SER A 11 -5.50 16.18 -2.99
CA SER A 11 -6.76 15.88 -3.67
C SER A 11 -6.91 14.37 -3.88
N ASN A 12 -8.11 13.84 -3.61
CA ASN A 12 -8.49 12.42 -3.76
C ASN A 12 -7.63 11.40 -2.96
N GLY A 13 -6.68 11.86 -2.14
CA GLY A 13 -5.99 11.02 -1.16
C GLY A 13 -6.81 10.86 0.11
N MET A 14 -6.71 9.69 0.75
CA MET A 14 -7.48 9.35 1.94
C MET A 14 -7.30 10.37 3.08
N ILE A 15 -6.06 10.76 3.37
CA ILE A 15 -5.75 11.74 4.42
C ILE A 15 -6.22 13.13 4.01
N GLY A 16 -6.05 13.51 2.74
CA GLY A 16 -6.53 14.79 2.22
C GLY A 16 -8.05 14.93 2.31
N ALA A 17 -8.79 13.86 2.04
CA ALA A 17 -10.25 13.84 2.05
C ALA A 17 -10.84 13.72 3.47
N LEU A 18 -10.27 12.87 4.33
CA LEU A 18 -10.81 12.57 5.66
C LEU A 18 -10.18 13.39 6.79
N GLY A 19 -9.05 14.07 6.52
CA GLY A 19 -8.23 14.75 7.52
C GLY A 19 -7.37 13.80 8.36
N LEU A 20 -7.53 12.47 8.22
CA LEU A 20 -6.80 11.46 8.97
C LEU A 20 -6.73 10.13 8.21
N MET A 21 -5.85 9.24 8.68
CA MET A 21 -5.88 7.82 8.28
C MET A 21 -6.90 7.10 9.17
N PRO A 22 -8.01 6.57 8.63
CA PRO A 22 -9.07 5.97 9.43
C PRO A 22 -8.58 4.72 10.17
N PHE A 23 -9.12 4.50 11.37
CA PHE A 23 -8.81 3.31 12.17
C PHE A 23 -9.44 2.04 11.60
N LEU A 24 -10.58 2.17 10.94
CA LEU A 24 -11.31 1.08 10.29
C LEU A 24 -11.86 1.53 8.93
N PRO A 25 -11.92 0.63 7.93
CA PRO A 25 -11.38 -0.74 7.97
C PRO A 25 -9.85 -0.72 8.02
N ASP A 26 -9.25 -1.84 8.41
CA ASP A 26 -7.80 -1.92 8.50
C ASP A 26 -7.17 -2.08 7.12
N TYR A 27 -6.04 -1.40 6.93
CA TYR A 27 -5.29 -1.35 5.68
C TYR A 27 -3.83 -1.69 5.97
N PRO A 28 -3.45 -2.98 5.91
CA PRO A 28 -2.07 -3.41 6.19
C PRO A 28 -1.08 -2.96 5.11
N VAL A 29 -1.59 -2.68 3.91
CA VAL A 29 -0.83 -2.13 2.80
C VAL A 29 -1.46 -0.81 2.39
N VAL A 30 -0.62 0.20 2.17
CA VAL A 30 -1.04 1.52 1.69
C VAL A 30 -0.10 1.99 0.59
N GLU A 31 -0.63 2.74 -0.35
CA GLU A 31 0.19 3.41 -1.35
C GLU A 31 0.45 4.85 -0.93
N VAL A 32 1.72 5.26 -0.99
CA VAL A 32 2.15 6.63 -0.66
C VAL A 32 2.69 7.29 -1.92
N TYR A 33 2.20 8.48 -2.22
CA TYR A 33 2.75 9.31 -3.29
C TYR A 33 4.07 9.94 -2.82
N PRO A 34 5.20 9.68 -3.51
CA PRO A 34 6.52 10.12 -3.03
C PRO A 34 6.74 11.64 -3.10
N GLY A 35 5.98 12.37 -3.92
CA GLY A 35 6.15 13.81 -4.12
C GLY A 35 5.61 14.70 -3.01
N VAL A 36 4.97 14.14 -1.98
CA VAL A 36 4.38 14.90 -0.85
C VAL A 36 4.72 14.19 0.47
N PRO A 37 5.01 14.91 1.57
CA PRO A 37 5.21 14.27 2.87
C PRO A 37 4.01 13.43 3.31
N CYS A 38 4.27 12.27 3.91
CA CYS A 38 3.24 11.43 4.51
C CYS A 38 3.41 11.43 6.05
N PRO A 39 2.35 11.71 6.83
CA PRO A 39 2.45 11.65 8.29
C PRO A 39 2.87 10.26 8.78
N ALA A 40 3.87 10.19 9.66
CA ALA A 40 4.43 8.92 10.14
C ALA A 40 3.38 8.00 10.81
N TYR A 41 2.35 8.56 11.44
CA TYR A 41 1.27 7.76 12.05
C TYR A 41 0.44 7.00 11.00
N ALA A 42 0.34 7.53 9.78
CA ALA A 42 -0.48 6.94 8.72
C ALA A 42 0.18 5.71 8.10
N THR A 43 1.51 5.61 8.14
CA THR A 43 2.28 4.47 7.63
C THR A 43 2.74 3.51 8.73
N LYS A 44 2.66 3.90 9.99
CA LYS A 44 3.09 3.07 11.13
C LYS A 44 2.40 1.71 11.13
N GLY A 45 3.21 0.63 11.11
CA GLY A 45 2.72 -0.75 11.13
C GLY A 45 2.10 -1.22 9.81
N ARG A 46 2.28 -0.47 8.72
CA ARG A 46 1.76 -0.81 7.39
C ARG A 46 2.91 -0.98 6.41
N PHE A 47 2.72 -1.87 5.45
CA PHE A 47 3.61 -1.99 4.31
C PHE A 47 3.30 -0.89 3.29
N VAL A 48 4.31 -0.11 2.93
CA VAL A 48 4.16 1.00 1.99
C VAL A 48 4.57 0.56 0.60
N ILE A 49 3.70 0.80 -0.38
CA ILE A 49 4.02 0.66 -1.80
C ILE A 49 4.02 2.02 -2.48
N HIS A 50 4.69 2.09 -3.62
CA HIS A 50 4.67 3.22 -4.52
C HIS A 50 4.17 2.78 -5.89
N SER A 51 3.38 3.60 -6.56
CA SER A 51 2.95 3.38 -7.94
C SER A 51 3.06 4.69 -8.68
N SER A 52 3.24 4.62 -10.00
CA SER A 52 3.30 5.81 -10.84
C SER A 52 1.93 6.44 -11.08
N ASP A 53 0.84 5.68 -10.93
CA ASP A 53 -0.52 6.09 -11.34
C ASP A 53 -0.54 6.65 -12.78
N ALA A 54 0.27 6.04 -13.64
CA ALA A 54 0.54 6.54 -14.98
C ALA A 54 -0.67 6.38 -15.91
N HIS A 55 -1.10 7.48 -16.51
CA HIS A 55 -2.14 7.51 -17.55
C HIS A 55 -1.56 7.71 -18.96
N ARG A 56 -0.26 7.99 -19.05
CA ARG A 56 0.53 8.12 -20.29
C ARG A 56 1.85 7.36 -20.15
N LEU A 57 2.49 7.02 -21.27
CA LEU A 57 3.69 6.18 -21.25
C LEU A 57 4.88 6.89 -20.62
N GLU A 58 5.02 8.19 -20.88
CA GLU A 58 6.05 9.06 -20.33
C GLU A 58 5.94 9.25 -18.81
N ASP A 59 4.80 8.94 -18.21
CA ASP A 59 4.56 9.05 -16.76
C ASP A 59 4.92 7.76 -16.01
N ILE A 60 5.34 6.70 -16.71
CA ILE A 60 5.80 5.46 -16.07
C ILE A 60 7.11 5.76 -15.33
N GLN A 61 7.07 5.63 -14.01
CA GLN A 61 8.24 5.85 -13.17
C GLN A 61 9.25 4.70 -13.30
N GLU A 62 10.53 5.06 -13.21
CA GLU A 62 11.60 4.08 -13.03
C GLU A 62 11.38 3.26 -11.74
N ARG A 63 11.92 2.04 -11.73
CA ARG A 63 11.76 1.13 -10.59
C ARG A 63 12.48 1.70 -9.36
N THR A 64 11.71 2.10 -8.35
CA THR A 64 12.22 2.61 -7.06
C THR A 64 12.18 1.57 -5.93
N PHE A 65 11.38 0.51 -6.06
CA PHE A 65 11.33 -0.61 -5.12
C PHE A 65 10.96 -1.91 -5.86
N SER A 66 11.14 -3.05 -5.19
CA SER A 66 10.80 -4.38 -5.72
C SER A 66 10.17 -5.26 -4.65
N LEU A 67 9.31 -6.18 -5.10
CA LEU A 67 8.78 -7.25 -4.26
C LEU A 67 9.53 -8.54 -4.60
N ASP A 68 10.07 -9.21 -3.59
CA ASP A 68 10.80 -10.46 -3.74
C ASP A 68 9.81 -11.64 -3.80
N THR A 69 9.30 -11.91 -5.00
CA THR A 69 8.31 -12.96 -5.25
C THR A 69 8.28 -13.31 -6.74
N HIS A 70 7.72 -14.46 -7.09
CA HIS A 70 7.38 -14.77 -8.48
C HIS A 70 6.42 -13.70 -9.03
N PRO A 71 6.57 -13.31 -10.31
CA PRO A 71 5.79 -12.22 -10.93
C PRO A 71 4.38 -12.70 -11.32
N THR A 72 3.67 -13.31 -10.37
CA THR A 72 2.28 -13.71 -10.51
C THR A 72 1.42 -12.91 -9.53
N ALA A 73 0.19 -12.58 -9.93
CA ALA A 73 -0.76 -11.92 -9.03
C ALA A 73 -0.98 -12.75 -7.75
N ARG A 74 -0.95 -14.08 -7.84
CA ARG A 74 -1.13 -14.97 -6.69
C ARG A 74 -0.02 -14.80 -5.67
N ASP A 75 1.24 -14.80 -6.10
CA ASP A 75 2.37 -14.75 -5.18
C ASP A 75 2.56 -13.36 -4.59
N VAL A 76 2.31 -12.29 -5.38
CA VAL A 76 2.22 -10.91 -4.85
C VAL A 76 1.13 -10.81 -3.78
N MET A 77 -0.08 -11.32 -4.05
CA MET A 77 -1.16 -11.28 -3.07
C MET A 77 -0.87 -12.12 -1.83
N ARG A 78 -0.13 -13.24 -1.96
CA ARG A 78 0.33 -14.05 -0.82
C ARG A 78 1.33 -13.24 0.03
N LEU A 79 2.32 -12.61 -0.60
CA LEU A 79 3.30 -11.77 0.07
C LEU A 79 2.63 -10.63 0.84
N LEU A 80 1.75 -9.86 0.17
CA LEU A 80 1.06 -8.72 0.79
C LEU A 80 0.16 -9.15 1.98
N ARG A 81 -0.45 -10.33 1.93
CA ARG A 81 -1.21 -10.89 3.07
C ARG A 81 -0.30 -11.37 4.20
N ALA A 82 0.86 -11.94 3.91
CA ALA A 82 1.82 -12.35 4.94
C ALA A 82 2.35 -11.14 5.72
N LEU A 83 2.48 -9.98 5.05
CA LEU A 83 2.91 -8.72 5.66
C LEU A 83 1.85 -8.08 6.59
N ASP A 84 0.57 -8.48 6.49
CA ASP A 84 -0.51 -8.06 7.41
C ASP A 84 -0.32 -8.64 8.83
N GLY A 85 0.50 -9.68 8.98
CA GLY A 85 0.81 -10.27 10.30
C GLY A 85 -0.38 -10.89 11.02
N ARG A 86 -1.58 -10.89 10.42
CA ARG A 86 -2.82 -11.45 10.97
C ARG A 86 -3.38 -12.53 10.03
N GLN A 87 -3.15 -13.79 10.43
CA GLN A 87 -3.69 -15.09 9.95
C GLN A 87 -2.82 -15.80 8.88
N ILE A 88 -2.32 -17.02 9.11
CA ILE A 88 -3.04 -18.25 9.53
C ILE A 88 -2.35 -18.99 10.71
N PRO A 89 -3.08 -19.52 11.72
CA PRO A 89 -2.57 -20.58 12.59
C PRO A 89 -2.18 -21.81 11.76
N GLN A 90 -1.00 -22.36 12.03
CA GLN A 90 -0.60 -23.68 11.53
C GLN A 90 -1.58 -24.73 12.07
N ASN A 91 -2.10 -25.59 11.19
CA ASN A 91 -2.82 -26.84 11.44
C ASN A 91 -3.14 -27.18 12.91
N GLY A 92 -4.42 -27.09 13.27
CA GLY A 92 -4.99 -27.91 14.34
C GLY A 92 -5.38 -29.27 13.77
N ILE A 93 -4.82 -30.31 14.38
CA ILE A 93 -4.92 -31.75 14.12
C ILE A 93 -6.37 -32.23 14.13
#